data_AF-A0A847GSA6-F1
#
_entry.id   AF-A0A847GSA6-F1
#
_cell.length_a   1.000
_cell.length_b   1.000
_cell.length_c   1.000
_cell.angle_alpha   90.00
_cell.angle_beta   90.00
_cell.angle_gamma   90.00
#
_symmetry.space_group_name_H-M   'P 1'
#
loop_
_entity.id
_entity.type
_entity.pdbx_description
1 polymer ?
#
loop_
_entity_poly.entity_id
_entity_poly.type
_entity_poly.pdbx_seq_one_letter_code
_entity_poly.pdbx_strand_id
1 'polypeptide(L)'
;MCMNMLLIEDDEPTRTMFSKRLAQEFPRAVVDTAGTATEARAHIERMQRAGKQYHCIVQDLKIPEAVGENPEFDETIWPLVKRSMERCFFVYITAYAKEDPARDLMRRQREDSAGSLVPGMVVKEGDWHHDVIGLIRSKVESPRLEKEFERWFGVSPADAGGRGSSGMSRGSDLQLASDLDELCLDLQANWKYLDDRFKKRVRDRLVVEESDLAHVRIGLR
;
A
#
# COMPACT_ATOMS: atom_id res chain seq x y z
N MET A 1 -3.48 2.44 -11.86
CA MET A 1 -2.12 1.83 -11.76
C MET A 1 -2.25 0.49 -11.04
N CYS A 2 -1.57 -0.58 -11.46
CA CYS A 2 -1.67 -1.88 -10.80
C CYS A 2 -0.67 -1.93 -9.62
N MET A 3 -1.16 -2.26 -8.43
CA MET A 3 -0.34 -2.32 -7.21
C MET A 3 0.35 -3.68 -7.10
N ASN A 4 1.67 -3.72 -7.16
CA ASN A 4 2.46 -4.92 -6.84
C ASN A 4 2.69 -5.03 -5.32
N MET A 5 2.39 -6.20 -4.75
CA MET A 5 2.66 -6.57 -3.36
C MET A 5 3.49 -7.86 -3.29
N LEU A 6 4.25 -8.02 -2.21
CA LEU A 6 4.92 -9.28 -1.86
C LEU A 6 4.55 -9.68 -0.42
N LEU A 7 4.04 -10.89 -0.24
CA LEU A 7 3.80 -11.51 1.06
C LEU A 7 4.87 -12.58 1.34
N ILE A 8 5.64 -12.41 2.40
CA ILE A 8 6.71 -13.31 2.84
C ILE A 8 6.27 -13.95 4.16
N GLU A 9 5.96 -15.24 4.15
CA GLU A 9 5.36 -15.97 5.27
C GLU A 9 5.69 -17.46 5.09
N ASP A 10 6.29 -18.14 6.06
CA ASP A 10 6.68 -19.54 5.92
C ASP A 10 5.50 -20.50 6.09
N ASP A 11 4.57 -20.20 6.98
CA ASP A 11 3.36 -21.00 7.19
C ASP A 11 2.45 -20.95 5.96
N GLU A 12 2.41 -22.04 5.20
CA GLU A 12 1.65 -22.14 3.95
C GLU A 12 0.14 -21.86 4.12
N PRO A 13 -0.55 -22.40 5.16
CA PRO A 13 -1.95 -22.05 5.43
C PRO A 13 -2.16 -20.54 5.61
N THR A 14 -1.34 -19.88 6.43
CA THR A 14 -1.40 -18.43 6.67
C THR A 14 -1.11 -17.65 5.39
N ARG A 15 -0.02 -18.00 4.67
CA ARG A 15 0.37 -17.37 3.41
C ARG A 15 -0.75 -17.45 2.37
N THR A 16 -1.37 -18.62 2.24
CA THR A 16 -2.46 -18.87 1.26
C THR A 16 -3.71 -18.10 1.61
N MET A 17 -4.13 -18.14 2.88
CA MET A 17 -5.32 -17.44 3.34
C MET A 17 -5.14 -15.93 3.21
N PHE A 18 -4.00 -15.40 3.65
CA PHE A 18 -3.79 -13.96 3.62
C PHE A 18 -3.60 -13.42 2.20
N SER A 19 -2.91 -14.14 1.32
CA SER A 19 -2.82 -13.78 -0.10
C SER A 19 -4.20 -13.68 -0.75
N LYS A 20 -5.11 -14.63 -0.47
CA LYS A 20 -6.50 -14.57 -0.95
C LYS A 20 -7.23 -13.34 -0.40
N ARG A 21 -7.08 -13.02 0.88
CA ARG A 21 -7.70 -11.84 1.49
C ARG A 21 -7.16 -10.54 0.89
N LEU A 22 -5.85 -10.44 0.64
CA LEU A 22 -5.24 -9.30 -0.06
C LEU A 22 -5.80 -9.16 -1.48
N ALA A 23 -5.94 -10.26 -2.23
CA ALA A 23 -6.52 -10.21 -3.57
C ALA A 23 -8.00 -9.78 -3.57
N GLN A 24 -8.77 -10.12 -2.52
CA GLN A 24 -10.15 -9.65 -2.35
C GLN A 24 -10.22 -8.16 -2.00
N GLU A 25 -9.37 -7.71 -1.09
CA GLU A 25 -9.33 -6.31 -0.63
C GLU A 25 -8.74 -5.35 -1.66
N PHE A 26 -7.84 -5.85 -2.50
CA PHE A 26 -7.15 -5.11 -3.54
C PHE A 26 -7.26 -5.85 -4.89
N PRO A 27 -8.44 -5.87 -5.53
CA PRO A 27 -8.70 -6.67 -6.75
C PRO A 27 -7.79 -6.34 -7.94
N ARG A 28 -7.20 -5.15 -7.94
CA ARG A 28 -6.27 -4.67 -8.99
C ARG A 28 -4.80 -4.86 -8.62
N ALA A 29 -4.52 -5.48 -7.48
CA ALA A 29 -3.16 -5.74 -7.04
C ALA A 29 -2.65 -7.08 -7.58
N VAL A 30 -1.36 -7.15 -7.88
CA VAL A 30 -0.64 -8.40 -8.08
C VAL A 30 0.02 -8.74 -6.75
N VAL A 31 -0.33 -9.90 -6.18
CA VAL A 31 0.23 -10.39 -4.92
C VAL A 31 1.17 -11.55 -5.25
N ASP A 32 2.47 -11.29 -5.21
CA ASP A 32 3.48 -12.34 -5.19
C ASP A 32 3.59 -12.91 -3.76
N THR A 33 4.00 -14.17 -3.62
CA THR A 33 4.17 -14.82 -2.32
C THR A 33 5.50 -15.56 -2.26
N ALA A 34 6.16 -15.52 -1.11
CA ALA A 34 7.40 -16.26 -0.82
C ALA A 34 7.29 -16.97 0.54
N GLY A 35 7.78 -18.21 0.61
CA GLY A 35 7.88 -18.97 1.85
C GLY A 35 9.26 -18.94 2.51
N THR A 36 10.25 -18.35 1.82
CA THR A 36 11.64 -18.28 2.29
C THR A 36 12.25 -16.92 1.97
N ALA A 37 13.32 -16.54 2.67
CA ALA A 37 14.07 -15.32 2.36
C ALA A 37 14.72 -15.39 0.95
N THR A 38 15.18 -16.58 0.53
CA THR A 38 15.73 -16.78 -0.82
C THR A 38 14.72 -16.49 -1.92
N GLU A 39 13.50 -17.02 -1.80
CA GLU A 39 12.42 -16.74 -2.75
C GLU A 39 12.07 -15.24 -2.75
N ALA A 40 11.97 -14.62 -1.58
CA ALA A 40 11.66 -13.20 -1.46
C ALA A 40 12.71 -12.31 -2.15
N ARG A 41 14.00 -12.60 -1.98
CA ARG A 41 15.09 -11.89 -2.68
C ARG A 41 14.98 -12.07 -4.20
N ALA A 42 14.72 -13.29 -4.66
CA ALA A 42 14.54 -13.55 -6.10
C ALA A 42 13.37 -12.75 -6.70
N HIS A 43 12.25 -12.63 -5.97
CA HIS A 43 11.12 -11.79 -6.34
C HIS A 43 11.49 -10.30 -6.45
N ILE A 44 12.19 -9.78 -5.42
CA ILE A 44 12.66 -8.39 -5.38
C ILE A 44 13.60 -8.08 -6.55
N GLU A 45 14.60 -8.92 -6.78
CA GLU A 45 15.54 -8.76 -7.89
C GLU A 45 14.87 -8.85 -9.26
N ARG A 46 13.88 -9.75 -9.41
CA ARG A 46 13.10 -9.86 -10.65
C ARG A 46 12.35 -8.56 -10.94
N MET A 47 11.73 -7.95 -9.92
CA MET A 47 11.05 -6.66 -10.06
C MET A 47 12.04 -5.56 -10.47
N GLN A 48 13.20 -5.49 -9.82
CA GLN A 48 14.26 -4.53 -10.17
C GLN A 48 14.74 -4.69 -11.61
N ARG A 49 15.02 -5.93 -12.05
CA ARG A 49 15.42 -6.24 -13.43
C ARG A 49 14.36 -5.84 -14.45
N ALA A 50 13.08 -5.90 -14.09
CA ALA A 50 11.96 -5.45 -14.91
C ALA A 50 11.74 -3.92 -14.86
N GLY A 51 12.56 -3.16 -14.13
CA GLY A 51 12.35 -1.71 -13.91
C GLY A 51 11.09 -1.39 -13.09
N LYS A 52 10.61 -2.36 -12.30
CA LYS A 52 9.43 -2.24 -11.45
C LYS A 52 9.82 -2.33 -9.97
N GLN A 53 8.89 -1.97 -9.09
CA GLN A 53 9.05 -2.11 -7.64
C GLN A 53 7.77 -2.64 -7.00
N TYR A 54 7.91 -3.21 -5.80
CA TYR A 54 6.78 -3.46 -4.92
C TYR A 54 6.33 -2.16 -4.27
N HIS A 55 5.01 -1.96 -4.16
CA HIS A 55 4.44 -0.85 -3.41
C HIS A 55 4.28 -1.22 -1.93
N CYS A 56 4.08 -2.51 -1.65
CA CYS A 56 4.04 -3.03 -0.30
C CYS A 56 4.75 -4.38 -0.20
N ILE A 57 5.49 -4.58 0.89
CA ILE A 57 6.02 -5.88 1.29
C ILE A 57 5.55 -6.15 2.71
N VAL A 58 4.93 -7.30 2.92
CA VAL A 58 4.56 -7.84 4.23
C VAL A 58 5.48 -9.03 4.51
N GLN A 59 6.18 -9.03 5.63
CA GLN A 59 7.11 -10.09 5.99
C GLN A 59 6.86 -10.63 7.40
N ASP A 60 6.73 -11.94 7.57
CA ASP A 60 6.93 -12.54 8.89
C ASP A 60 8.35 -12.26 9.36
N LEU A 61 8.43 -11.72 10.57
CA LEU A 61 9.66 -11.40 11.24
C LEU A 61 10.62 -12.59 11.32
N LYS A 62 10.09 -13.81 11.45
CA LYS A 62 10.90 -15.03 11.37
C LYS A 62 10.55 -15.79 10.09
N ILE A 63 11.56 -16.05 9.28
CA ILE A 63 11.41 -16.76 8.00
C ILE A 63 12.63 -17.67 7.81
N PRO A 64 12.48 -18.87 7.24
CA PRO A 64 13.64 -19.70 6.92
C PRO A 64 14.37 -19.12 5.71
N GLU A 65 15.69 -19.29 5.68
CA GLU A 65 16.53 -18.84 4.58
C GLU A 65 16.26 -19.69 3.31
N ALA A 66 16.11 -21.01 3.47
CA ALA A 66 15.70 -21.96 2.44
C ALA A 66 14.64 -22.97 2.91
N VAL A 67 14.05 -23.72 1.95
CA VAL A 67 13.00 -24.71 2.24
C VAL A 67 13.55 -25.83 3.13
N GLY A 68 12.87 -26.09 4.24
CA GLY A 68 13.24 -27.13 5.21
C GLY A 68 14.18 -26.66 6.32
N GLU A 69 14.60 -25.39 6.31
CA GLU A 69 15.37 -24.79 7.40
C GLU A 69 14.46 -24.24 8.50
N ASN A 70 15.05 -23.97 9.67
CA ASN A 70 14.31 -23.36 10.78
C ASN A 70 14.10 -21.86 10.52
N PRO A 71 12.92 -21.31 10.87
CA PRO A 71 12.69 -19.87 10.78
C PRO A 71 13.56 -19.07 11.76
N GLU A 72 14.30 -18.11 11.22
CA GLU A 72 15.17 -17.19 11.96
C GLU A 72 14.81 -15.73 11.66
N PHE A 73 15.31 -14.80 12.47
CA PHE A 73 15.14 -13.38 12.20
C PHE A 73 15.89 -13.01 10.92
N ASP A 74 15.17 -12.65 9.86
CA ASP A 74 15.81 -12.18 8.64
C ASP A 74 16.20 -10.69 8.76
N GLU A 75 17.50 -10.42 8.58
CA GLU A 75 18.04 -9.06 8.53
C GLU A 75 18.40 -8.63 7.10
N THR A 76 18.10 -9.45 6.08
CA THR A 76 18.63 -9.27 4.72
C THR A 76 17.66 -8.55 3.78
N ILE A 77 16.36 -8.79 3.91
CA ILE A 77 15.34 -8.24 3.00
C ILE A 77 15.19 -6.74 3.18
N TRP A 78 15.07 -6.24 4.41
CA TRP A 78 14.87 -4.81 4.65
C TRP A 78 16.00 -3.92 4.07
N PRO A 79 17.30 -4.20 4.30
CA PRO A 79 18.37 -3.46 3.64
C PRO A 79 18.29 -3.49 2.11
N LEU A 80 17.86 -4.62 1.53
CA LEU A 80 17.68 -4.74 0.08
C LEU A 80 16.56 -3.83 -0.42
N VAL A 81 15.40 -3.84 0.25
CA VAL A 81 14.25 -2.97 -0.07
C VAL A 81 14.63 -1.51 0.06
N LYS A 82 15.25 -1.12 1.17
CA LYS A 82 15.66 0.26 1.44
C LYS A 82 16.59 0.83 0.36
N ARG A 83 17.51 0.01 -0.16
CA ARG A 83 18.46 0.44 -1.22
C ARG A 83 17.83 0.58 -2.61
N SER A 84 16.69 -0.07 -2.86
CA SER A 84 16.21 -0.29 -4.23
C SER A 84 14.75 0.10 -4.47
N MET A 85 13.97 0.34 -3.43
CA MET A 85 12.53 0.58 -3.50
C MET A 85 12.13 1.72 -2.55
N GLU A 86 12.55 2.94 -2.88
CA GLU A 86 12.38 4.13 -2.03
C GLU A 86 10.91 4.49 -1.70
N ARG A 87 9.95 3.89 -2.40
CA ARG A 87 8.51 4.14 -2.22
C ARG A 87 7.75 2.91 -1.71
N CYS A 88 8.46 1.84 -1.36
CA CYS A 88 7.84 0.63 -0.85
C CYS A 88 7.44 0.80 0.62
N PHE A 89 6.18 0.55 0.93
CA PHE A 89 5.74 0.40 2.31
C PHE A 89 6.08 -1.01 2.82
N PHE A 90 6.92 -1.09 3.84
CA PHE A 90 7.36 -2.36 4.42
C PHE A 90 6.72 -2.57 5.79
N VAL A 91 6.20 -3.76 6.05
CA VAL A 91 5.59 -4.10 7.34
C VAL A 91 5.99 -5.51 7.77
N TYR A 92 6.46 -5.62 9.02
CA TYR A 92 6.63 -6.92 9.66
C TYR A 92 5.33 -7.39 10.29
N ILE A 93 5.07 -8.68 10.21
CA ILE A 93 4.07 -9.38 11.01
C ILE A 93 4.81 -10.32 11.98
N THR A 94 4.34 -10.43 13.22
CA THR A 94 5.05 -11.27 14.21
C THR A 94 4.14 -11.76 15.32
N ALA A 95 4.33 -13.01 15.77
CA ALA A 95 3.78 -13.49 17.03
C ALA A 95 4.66 -13.15 18.25
N TYR A 96 5.84 -12.57 18.04
CA TYR A 96 6.94 -12.48 19.02
C TYR A 96 7.26 -11.03 19.44
N ALA A 97 6.29 -10.11 19.38
CA ALA A 97 6.53 -8.67 19.59
C ALA A 97 7.10 -8.28 20.98
N LYS A 98 7.04 -9.19 21.95
CA LYS A 98 7.56 -8.99 23.31
C LYS A 98 8.97 -9.54 23.50
N GLU A 99 9.51 -10.28 22.54
CA GLU A 99 10.87 -10.82 22.63
C GLU A 99 11.92 -9.74 22.35
N ASP A 100 13.02 -9.76 23.11
CA ASP A 100 14.10 -8.79 22.98
C ASP A 100 14.72 -8.75 21.56
N PRO A 101 14.95 -9.89 20.87
CA PRO A 101 15.48 -9.87 19.51
C PRO A 101 14.58 -9.14 18.50
N ALA A 102 13.25 -9.28 18.63
CA ALA A 102 12.30 -8.56 17.78
C ALA A 102 12.38 -7.05 18.00
N ARG A 103 12.44 -6.62 19.27
CA ARG A 103 12.55 -5.20 19.65
C ARG A 103 13.87 -4.60 19.21
N ASP A 104 14.98 -5.32 19.40
CA ASP A 104 16.31 -4.88 19.01
C ASP A 104 16.46 -4.79 17.49
N LEU A 105 15.87 -5.72 16.73
CA LEU A 105 15.82 -5.63 15.26
C LEU A 105 15.04 -4.39 14.83
N MET A 106 13.84 -4.17 15.38
CA MET A 106 13.03 -3.01 15.04
C MET A 106 13.70 -1.68 15.41
N ARG A 107 14.38 -1.63 16.57
CA ARG A 107 15.15 -0.47 16.98
C ARG A 107 16.26 -0.17 15.98
N ARG A 108 17.11 -1.17 15.66
CA ARG A 108 18.20 -1.03 14.69
C ARG A 108 17.69 -0.56 13.32
N GLN A 109 16.63 -1.17 12.83
CA GLN A 109 16.08 -0.81 11.51
C GLN A 109 15.48 0.60 11.49
N ARG A 110 14.89 1.07 12.59
CA ARG A 110 14.42 2.46 12.74
C ARG A 110 15.57 3.45 12.80
N GLU A 111 16.62 3.15 13.56
CA GLU A 111 17.82 3.98 13.68
C GLU A 111 18.57 4.08 12.35
N ASP A 112 18.68 2.97 11.63
CA ASP A 112 19.30 2.94 10.30
C ASP A 112 18.48 3.73 9.28
N SER A 113 17.18 3.89 9.49
CA SER A 113 16.28 4.60 8.59
C SER A 113 16.46 6.12 8.69
N ALA A 114 17.58 6.62 8.19
CA ALA A 114 17.77 8.04 7.90
C ALA A 114 16.84 8.46 6.74
N GLY A 115 15.55 8.70 7.02
CA GLY A 115 14.57 9.12 6.01
C GLY A 115 13.11 8.75 6.32
N SER A 116 12.29 8.68 5.26
CA SER A 116 10.82 8.49 5.31
C SER A 116 10.37 7.03 5.41
N LEU A 117 11.27 6.08 5.18
CA LEU A 117 10.96 4.64 5.14
C LEU A 117 11.25 4.01 6.49
N VAL A 118 10.22 3.94 7.34
CA VAL A 118 10.28 3.21 8.61
C VAL A 118 9.40 1.97 8.47
N PRO A 119 9.91 0.76 8.75
CA PRO A 119 9.08 -0.44 8.67
C PRO A 119 7.98 -0.40 9.74
N GLY A 120 6.76 -0.72 9.32
CA GLY A 120 5.66 -1.00 10.23
C GLY A 120 5.85 -2.33 10.96
N MET A 121 5.12 -2.53 12.05
CA MET A 121 5.05 -3.82 12.72
C MET A 121 3.62 -4.07 13.18
N VAL A 122 3.11 -5.27 12.89
CA VAL A 122 1.81 -5.77 13.35
C VAL A 122 2.02 -7.05 14.13
N VAL A 123 1.39 -7.15 15.30
CA VAL A 123 1.42 -8.37 16.11
C VAL A 123 0.31 -9.30 15.62
N LYS A 124 0.60 -10.60 15.45
CA LYS A 124 -0.35 -11.65 15.03
C LYS A 124 -1.33 -12.01 16.15
N GLU A 125 -2.01 -11.02 16.72
CA GLU A 125 -3.06 -11.16 17.74
C GLU A 125 -4.40 -10.67 17.16
N GLY A 126 -5.50 -11.34 17.47
CA GLY A 126 -6.83 -10.94 16.98
C GLY A 126 -6.95 -10.98 15.45
N ASP A 127 -7.59 -9.96 14.85
CA ASP A 127 -7.72 -9.81 13.39
C ASP A 127 -6.58 -8.99 12.79
N TRP A 128 -5.34 -9.42 13.05
CA TRP A 128 -4.12 -8.73 12.60
C TRP A 128 -4.07 -8.49 11.08
N HIS A 129 -4.72 -9.33 10.28
CA HIS A 129 -4.84 -9.13 8.84
C HIS A 129 -5.56 -7.81 8.52
N HIS A 130 -6.61 -7.48 9.28
CA HIS A 130 -7.33 -6.22 9.13
C HIS A 130 -6.43 -5.02 9.44
N ASP A 131 -5.57 -5.15 10.45
CA ASP A 131 -4.60 -4.11 10.80
C ASP A 131 -3.57 -3.91 9.69
N VAL A 132 -3.03 -4.99 9.12
CA VAL A 132 -2.12 -4.92 7.97
C VAL A 132 -2.82 -4.28 6.77
N ILE A 133 -4.05 -4.69 6.44
CA ILE A 133 -4.83 -4.10 5.34
C ILE A 133 -5.07 -2.61 5.59
N GLY A 134 -5.41 -2.22 6.82
CA GLY A 134 -5.59 -0.82 7.21
C GLY A 134 -4.31 0.00 7.04
N LEU A 135 -3.16 -0.56 7.42
CA LEU A 135 -1.85 0.06 7.19
C LEU A 135 -1.55 0.22 5.70
N ILE A 136 -1.80 -0.81 4.88
CA ILE A 136 -1.61 -0.74 3.42
C ILE A 136 -2.50 0.36 2.83
N ARG A 137 -3.78 0.41 3.19
CA ARG A 137 -4.70 1.45 2.70
C ARG A 137 -4.25 2.85 3.12
N SER A 138 -3.84 3.03 4.37
CA SER A 138 -3.36 4.32 4.88
C SER A 138 -2.03 4.77 4.25
N LYS A 139 -1.09 3.84 4.04
CA LYS A 139 0.29 4.17 3.62
C LYS A 139 0.55 4.07 2.13
N VAL A 140 -0.28 3.33 1.40
CA VAL A 140 -0.11 3.11 -0.04
C VAL A 140 -1.28 3.70 -0.83
N GLU A 141 -2.53 3.31 -0.51
CA GLU A 141 -3.70 3.77 -1.26
C GLU A 141 -4.04 5.25 -1.00
N SER A 142 -4.06 5.70 0.25
CA SER A 142 -4.41 7.09 0.58
C SER A 142 -3.52 8.11 -0.15
N PRO A 143 -2.16 7.97 -0.14
CA PRO A 143 -1.30 8.87 -0.91
C PRO A 143 -1.47 8.75 -2.44
N ARG A 144 -1.86 7.57 -2.95
CA ARG A 144 -2.20 7.40 -4.38
C ARG A 144 -3.46 8.20 -4.72
N LEU A 145 -4.51 8.03 -3.92
CA LEU A 145 -5.78 8.72 -4.09
C LEU A 145 -5.64 10.23 -3.94
N GLU A 146 -4.80 10.71 -3.02
CA GLU A 146 -4.53 12.13 -2.88
C GLU A 146 -3.88 12.72 -4.14
N LYS A 147 -2.92 12.02 -4.75
CA LYS A 147 -2.31 12.44 -6.02
C LYS A 147 -3.29 12.42 -7.19
N GLU A 148 -4.14 11.40 -7.26
CA GLU A 148 -5.18 11.32 -8.30
C GLU A 148 -6.22 12.43 -8.12
N PHE A 149 -6.66 12.67 -6.89
CA PHE A 149 -7.52 13.79 -6.56
C PHE A 149 -6.88 15.14 -6.92
N GLU A 150 -5.59 15.34 -6.64
CA GLU A 150 -4.85 16.54 -7.04
C GLU A 150 -4.75 16.71 -8.54
N ARG A 151 -4.61 15.63 -9.31
CA ARG A 151 -4.62 15.69 -10.77
C ARG A 151 -5.95 16.24 -11.30
N TRP A 152 -7.06 15.91 -10.65
CA TRP A 152 -8.40 16.35 -11.05
C TRP A 152 -8.77 17.74 -10.53
N PHE A 153 -8.42 18.05 -9.27
CA PHE A 153 -8.92 19.22 -8.55
C PHE A 153 -7.83 20.19 -8.08
N GLY A 154 -6.55 19.89 -8.34
CA GLY A 154 -5.39 20.65 -7.88
C GLY A 154 -5.08 21.92 -8.68
N VAL A 155 -5.76 22.16 -9.80
CA VAL A 155 -5.65 23.45 -10.50
C VAL A 155 -6.53 24.47 -9.80
N SER A 156 -5.90 25.43 -9.13
CA SER A 156 -6.58 26.62 -8.62
C SER A 156 -7.03 27.47 -9.81
N PRO A 157 -8.27 28.00 -9.85
CA PRO A 157 -8.70 28.92 -10.91
C PRO A 157 -7.79 30.16 -11.06
N ALA A 158 -7.01 30.49 -10.02
CA ALA A 158 -6.02 31.56 -10.05
C ALA A 158 -4.76 31.26 -10.89
N ASP A 159 -4.47 29.99 -11.17
CA ASP A 159 -3.32 29.54 -11.96
C ASP A 159 -3.69 29.23 -13.43
N ALA A 160 -4.98 29.33 -13.79
CA ALA A 160 -5.49 29.13 -15.15
C ALA A 160 -5.27 30.34 -16.07
N GLY A 161 -4.37 31.26 -15.68
CA GLY A 161 -3.90 32.36 -16.50
C GLY A 161 -2.95 31.90 -17.59
N GLY A 162 -3.50 31.32 -18.65
CA GLY A 162 -2.80 31.18 -19.93
C GLY A 162 -2.18 29.81 -20.18
N ARG A 163 -2.94 28.93 -20.83
CA ARG A 163 -2.45 28.08 -21.92
C ARG A 163 -3.63 27.51 -22.69
N GLY A 164 -3.49 27.53 -24.00
CA GLY A 164 -4.58 27.44 -24.96
C GLY A 164 -5.38 26.15 -24.89
N SER A 165 -6.69 26.32 -25.02
CA SER A 165 -7.65 25.30 -25.38
C SER A 165 -7.32 24.75 -26.78
N SER A 166 -6.55 23.67 -26.83
CA SER A 166 -6.42 22.83 -28.02
C SER A 166 -7.33 21.61 -27.90
N GLY A 167 -8.44 21.67 -28.64
CA GLY A 167 -9.27 20.56 -29.14
C GLY A 167 -9.29 19.25 -28.36
N MET A 168 -10.19 19.14 -27.39
CA MET A 168 -10.62 17.83 -26.88
C MET A 168 -11.64 17.22 -27.84
N SER A 169 -11.23 16.12 -28.44
CA SER A 169 -12.05 15.24 -29.27
C SER A 169 -13.12 14.58 -28.39
N ARG A 170 -14.37 14.48 -28.87
CA ARG A 170 -15.54 13.88 -28.19
C ARG A 170 -15.33 12.44 -27.65
N GLY A 171 -14.28 11.74 -28.07
CA GLY A 171 -13.89 10.44 -27.50
C GLY A 171 -13.17 10.54 -26.14
N SER A 172 -12.65 11.71 -25.78
CA SER A 172 -11.95 11.95 -24.51
C SER A 172 -12.90 12.20 -23.33
N ASP A 173 -14.09 12.75 -23.58
CA ASP A 173 -15.05 13.11 -22.52
C ASP A 173 -15.64 11.88 -21.81
N LEU A 174 -15.90 10.80 -22.55
CA LEU A 174 -16.39 9.54 -21.99
C LEU A 174 -15.34 8.85 -21.11
N GLN A 175 -14.06 8.93 -21.51
CA GLN A 175 -12.97 8.36 -20.74
C GLN A 175 -12.68 9.18 -19.47
N LEU A 176 -12.80 10.51 -19.56
CA LEU A 176 -12.67 11.39 -18.39
C LEU A 176 -13.79 11.16 -17.37
N ALA A 177 -15.04 10.99 -17.81
CA ALA A 177 -16.15 10.65 -16.92
C ALA A 177 -15.90 9.30 -16.21
N SER A 178 -15.47 8.28 -16.97
CA SER A 178 -15.15 6.95 -16.41
C SER A 178 -14.03 7.01 -15.38
N ASP A 179 -12.95 7.75 -15.65
CA ASP A 179 -11.80 7.88 -14.75
C ASP A 179 -12.17 8.61 -13.44
N LEU A 180 -13.12 9.56 -13.53
CA LEU A 180 -13.60 10.32 -12.38
C LEU A 180 -14.59 9.52 -11.52
N ASP A 181 -15.45 8.71 -12.15
CA ASP A 181 -16.30 7.74 -11.45
C ASP A 181 -15.46 6.70 -10.71
N GLU A 182 -14.40 6.20 -11.34
CA GLU A 182 -13.45 5.27 -10.71
C GLU A 182 -12.78 5.89 -9.48
N LEU A 183 -12.35 7.16 -9.57
CA LEU A 183 -11.81 7.89 -8.40
C LEU A 183 -12.84 8.01 -7.27
N CYS A 184 -14.10 8.32 -7.60
CA CYS A 184 -15.15 8.41 -6.59
C CYS A 184 -15.39 7.08 -5.89
N LEU A 185 -15.45 5.98 -6.63
CA LEU A 185 -15.58 4.63 -6.08
C LEU A 185 -14.37 4.26 -5.19
N ASP A 186 -13.16 4.56 -5.63
CA ASP A 186 -11.96 4.31 -4.85
C ASP A 186 -11.92 5.15 -3.55
N LEU A 187 -12.34 6.42 -3.59
CA LEU A 187 -12.46 7.27 -2.41
C LEU A 187 -13.50 6.74 -1.42
N GLN A 188 -14.65 6.25 -1.92
CA GLN A 188 -15.68 5.63 -1.07
C GLN A 188 -15.13 4.39 -0.37
N ALA A 189 -14.52 3.47 -1.12
CA ALA A 189 -13.97 2.23 -0.59
C ALA A 189 -12.85 2.44 0.45
N ASN A 190 -12.13 3.57 0.36
CA ASN A 190 -11.03 3.89 1.26
C ASN A 190 -11.35 4.94 2.31
N TRP A 191 -12.58 5.47 2.37
CA TRP A 191 -12.92 6.66 3.16
C TRP A 191 -12.47 6.58 4.62
N LYS A 192 -12.73 5.45 5.30
CA LYS A 192 -12.35 5.26 6.71
C LYS A 192 -10.84 5.33 6.98
N TYR A 193 -10.01 5.11 5.97
CA TYR A 193 -8.54 5.09 6.07
C TYR A 193 -7.88 6.41 5.64
N LEU A 194 -8.65 7.32 5.05
CA LEU A 194 -8.15 8.66 4.69
C LEU A 194 -8.01 9.52 5.94
N ASP A 195 -6.96 10.32 6.00
CA ASP A 195 -6.78 11.28 7.08
C ASP A 195 -7.80 12.44 6.97
N ASP A 196 -8.07 13.10 8.09
CA ASP A 196 -9.11 14.13 8.16
C ASP A 196 -8.80 15.36 7.30
N ARG A 197 -7.52 15.66 7.07
CA ARG A 197 -7.12 16.75 6.18
C ARG A 197 -7.49 16.41 4.75
N PHE A 198 -7.21 15.20 4.28
CA PHE A 198 -7.59 14.78 2.94
C PHE A 198 -9.12 14.67 2.79
N LYS A 199 -9.83 14.07 3.75
CA LYS A 199 -11.31 14.03 3.76
C LYS A 199 -11.92 15.43 3.63
N LYS A 200 -11.39 16.42 4.35
CA LYS A 200 -11.84 17.81 4.24
C LYS A 200 -11.70 18.33 2.81
N ARG A 201 -10.54 18.14 2.18
CA ARG A 201 -10.31 18.54 0.79
C ARG A 201 -11.29 17.90 -0.19
N VAL A 202 -11.63 16.63 0.03
CA VAL A 202 -12.63 15.92 -0.79
C VAL A 202 -14.00 16.56 -0.62
N ARG A 203 -14.46 16.82 0.62
CA ARG A 203 -15.75 17.49 0.90
C ARG A 203 -15.84 18.90 0.30
N ASP A 204 -14.72 19.61 0.20
CA ASP A 204 -14.67 20.95 -0.39
C ASP A 204 -14.96 20.93 -1.91
N ARG A 205 -14.74 19.80 -2.60
CA ARG A 205 -14.84 19.69 -4.06
C ARG A 205 -15.94 18.75 -4.54
N LEU A 206 -16.30 17.74 -3.75
CA LEU A 206 -17.28 16.71 -4.07
C LEU A 206 -18.46 16.75 -3.09
N VAL A 207 -19.58 16.17 -3.49
CA VAL A 207 -20.69 15.85 -2.58
C VAL A 207 -20.30 14.58 -1.84
N VAL A 208 -20.38 14.62 -0.50
CA VAL A 208 -20.09 13.47 0.36
C VAL A 208 -21.28 13.27 1.30
N GLU A 209 -21.97 12.14 1.18
CA GLU A 209 -23.04 11.73 2.07
C GLU A 209 -22.50 10.65 3.02
N GLU A 210 -22.44 10.97 4.31
CA GLU A 210 -21.95 10.07 5.36
C GLU A 210 -23.14 9.64 6.21
N SER A 211 -23.63 8.42 5.97
CA SER A 211 -24.67 7.82 6.82
C SER A 211 -24.05 7.10 8.03
N ASP A 212 -22.89 6.47 7.83
CA ASP A 212 -21.94 6.04 8.86
C ASP A 212 -20.53 5.88 8.21
N LEU A 213 -19.50 5.47 8.96
CA LEU A 213 -18.14 5.26 8.41
C LEU A 213 -18.04 4.11 7.39
N ALA A 214 -19.03 3.22 7.33
CA ALA A 214 -19.09 2.10 6.39
C ALA A 214 -19.92 2.42 5.14
N HIS A 215 -20.77 3.45 5.18
CA HIS A 215 -21.69 3.85 4.14
C HIS A 215 -21.48 5.32 3.78
N VAL A 216 -20.47 5.53 2.93
CA VAL A 216 -20.12 6.84 2.37
C VAL A 216 -20.43 6.83 0.88
N ARG A 217 -21.17 7.83 0.41
CA ARG A 217 -21.36 8.10 -1.02
C ARG A 217 -20.64 9.37 -1.40
N ILE A 218 -19.90 9.32 -2.50
CA ILE A 218 -19.12 10.44 -3.05
C ILE A 218 -19.52 10.63 -4.50
N GLY A 219 -19.87 11.86 -4.87
CA GLY A 219 -20.23 12.22 -6.23
C GLY A 219 -19.87 13.66 -6.58
N LEU A 220 -20.04 14.03 -7.84
CA LEU A 220 -19.84 15.41 -8.30
C LEU A 220 -20.96 16.31 -7.78
N ARG A 221 -20.60 17.58 -7.54
CA ARG A 221 -21.57 18.65 -7.24
C ARG A 221 -22.34 19.06 -8.48
#